data_AF-A0A2K5CRU8-F1
#
_entry.id   AF-A0A2K5CRU8-F1
#
_cell.length_a   1.000
_cell.length_b   1.000
_cell.length_c   1.000
_cell.angle_alpha   90.00
_cell.angle_beta   90.00
_cell.angle_gamma   90.00
#
_symmetry.space_group_name_H-M   'P 1'
#
loop_
_entity.id
_entity.type
_entity.pdbx_description
1 polymer ?
#
loop_
_entity_poly.entity_id
_entity_poly.type
_entity_poly.pdbx_seq_one_letter_code
_entity_poly.pdbx_strand_id
1 'polypeptide(L)'
;MAARADPQRQRPGVGVGVVVTSCKHPGCVLLGKRKGSVGGGSFQLPGGHLEFWEWVPWEEFPPLDQLFWGLRCLKQQGYDPFKEDLNHLVGYKGNHL
;
A
#
# COMPACT_ATOMS: atom_id res chain seq x y z
N MET A 1 34.20 -23.34 -17.72
CA MET A 1 33.64 -21.99 -17.56
C MET A 1 32.25 -22.14 -16.94
N ALA A 2 32.10 -21.89 -15.64
CA ALA A 2 30.79 -21.86 -15.01
C ALA A 2 30.24 -20.43 -15.11
N ALA A 3 29.07 -20.28 -15.74
CA ALA A 3 28.38 -19.01 -15.79
C ALA A 3 28.10 -18.54 -14.36
N ARG A 4 28.61 -17.36 -14.00
CA ARG A 4 28.25 -16.70 -12.74
C ARG A 4 26.79 -16.30 -12.85
N ALA A 5 25.95 -16.84 -11.97
CA ALA A 5 24.58 -16.37 -11.83
C ALA A 5 24.61 -14.88 -11.47
N ASP A 6 24.03 -14.05 -12.34
CA ASP A 6 23.77 -12.64 -12.06
C ASP A 6 22.81 -12.58 -10.86
N PRO A 7 23.15 -11.91 -9.74
CA PRO A 7 22.24 -11.82 -8.61
C PRO A 7 21.03 -11.03 -9.08
N GLN A 8 19.95 -11.74 -9.42
CA GLN A 8 18.65 -11.16 -9.71
C GLN A 8 18.40 -10.10 -8.65
N ARG A 9 18.47 -8.82 -9.03
CA ARG A 9 18.10 -7.71 -8.16
C ARG A 9 16.64 -7.96 -7.79
N GLN A 10 16.40 -8.55 -6.62
CA GLN A 10 15.07 -8.72 -6.08
C GLN A 10 14.52 -7.31 -5.88
N ARG A 11 13.73 -6.87 -6.85
CA ARG A 11 13.05 -5.57 -6.78
C ARG A 11 12.06 -5.68 -5.61
N PRO A 12 11.99 -4.69 -4.71
CA PRO A 12 11.00 -4.70 -3.64
C PRO A 12 9.60 -4.91 -4.21
N GLY A 13 8.83 -5.82 -3.60
CA GLY A 13 7.41 -5.98 -3.92
C GLY A 13 6.61 -4.79 -3.42
N VAL A 14 5.50 -4.49 -4.10
CA VAL A 14 4.58 -3.42 -3.68
C VAL A 14 3.37 -4.06 -3.00
N GLY A 15 3.02 -3.55 -1.83
CA GLY A 15 1.85 -3.97 -1.08
C GLY A 15 0.97 -2.79 -0.70
N VAL A 16 -0.32 -3.04 -0.55
CA VAL A 16 -1.29 -2.06 -0.05
C VAL A 16 -1.77 -2.50 1.32
N GLY A 17 -1.74 -1.58 2.28
CA GLY A 17 -2.38 -1.71 3.59
C GLY A 17 -3.59 -0.79 3.68
N VAL A 18 -4.68 -1.29 4.26
CA VAL A 18 -5.95 -0.56 4.36
C VAL A 18 -6.30 -0.34 5.83
N VAL A 19 -6.46 0.92 6.23
CA VAL A 19 -7.00 1.27 7.55
C VAL A 19 -8.52 1.26 7.48
N VAL A 20 -9.13 0.30 8.17
CA VAL A 20 -10.59 0.16 8.22
C VAL A 20 -11.10 0.68 9.56
N THR A 21 -12.02 1.64 9.49
CA THR A 21 -12.75 2.19 10.65
C THR A 21 -14.24 1.83 10.55
N SER A 22 -14.97 1.89 11.67
CA SER A 22 -16.39 1.57 11.70
C SER A 22 -17.14 2.48 12.67
N CYS A 23 -18.30 2.99 12.27
CA CYS A 23 -19.19 3.74 13.16
C CYS A 23 -19.71 2.89 14.33
N LYS A 24 -19.74 1.55 14.19
CA LYS A 24 -20.10 0.63 15.28
C LYS A 24 -18.97 0.44 16.30
N HIS A 25 -17.74 0.83 15.96
CA HIS A 25 -16.55 0.73 16.82
C HIS A 25 -15.78 2.06 16.78
N PRO A 26 -16.32 3.13 17.40
CA PRO A 26 -15.71 4.46 17.36
C PRO A 26 -14.32 4.44 18.02
N GLY A 27 -13.35 5.07 17.36
CA GLY A 27 -11.95 5.10 17.82
C GLY A 27 -11.17 3.80 17.60
N CYS A 28 -11.74 2.80 16.93
CA CYS A 28 -11.08 1.53 16.65
C CYS A 28 -10.65 1.39 15.18
N VAL A 29 -9.61 0.58 14.95
CA VAL A 29 -9.17 0.14 13.62
C VAL A 29 -9.13 -1.39 13.54
N LEU A 30 -9.39 -1.94 12.34
CA LEU A 30 -9.31 -3.38 12.12
C LEU A 30 -7.85 -3.84 11.98
N LEU A 31 -7.46 -4.84 12.77
CA LEU A 31 -6.16 -5.51 12.71
C LEU A 31 -6.32 -7.03 12.72
N GLY A 32 -5.42 -7.72 12.03
CA GLY A 32 -5.32 -9.18 12.03
C GLY A 32 -3.94 -9.65 12.50
N LYS A 33 -3.90 -10.70 13.34
CA LYS A 33 -2.64 -11.34 13.74
C LYS A 33 -2.21 -12.34 12.67
N ARG A 34 -1.01 -12.17 12.11
CA ARG A 34 -0.47 -13.08 11.08
C ARG A 34 -0.23 -14.48 11.63
N LYS A 35 -0.65 -15.48 10.87
CA LYS A 35 -0.29 -16.90 11.06
C LYS A 35 0.65 -17.30 9.91
N GLY A 36 1.92 -17.55 10.20
CA GLY A 36 2.94 -17.86 9.18
C GLY A 36 4.37 -17.74 9.70
N SER A 37 5.37 -18.11 8.90
CA SER A 37 6.79 -18.02 9.27
C SER A 37 7.32 -16.58 9.24
N VAL A 38 7.12 -15.86 8.13
CA VAL A 38 7.53 -14.46 7.99
C VAL A 38 6.49 -13.55 8.66
N GLY A 39 6.91 -12.85 9.72
CA GLY A 39 6.04 -11.97 10.51
C GLY A 39 4.99 -12.71 11.33
N GLY A 40 5.20 -14.00 11.63
CA GLY A 40 4.29 -14.78 12.48
C GLY A 40 4.05 -14.12 13.83
N GLY A 41 2.79 -13.92 14.19
CA GLY A 41 2.41 -13.34 15.47
C GLY A 41 2.38 -11.81 15.54
N SER A 42 2.82 -11.10 14.50
CA SER A 42 2.63 -9.66 14.43
C SER A 42 1.18 -9.31 14.04
N PHE A 43 0.72 -8.13 14.44
CA PHE A 43 -0.52 -7.55 13.95
C PHE A 43 -0.24 -6.73 12.69
N GLN A 44 -1.13 -6.83 11.71
CA GLN A 44 -1.07 -6.01 10.51
C GLN A 44 -2.46 -5.49 10.16
N LEU A 45 -2.47 -4.41 9.38
CA LEU A 45 -3.66 -3.97 8.68
C LEU A 45 -4.09 -5.03 7.64
N PRO A 46 -5.39 -5.10 7.30
CA PRO A 46 -5.85 -5.77 6.09
C PRO A 46 -5.06 -5.26 4.88
N GLY A 47 -4.63 -6.16 4.00
CA GLY A 47 -3.77 -5.80 2.89
C GLY A 47 -3.13 -7.00 2.21
N GLY A 48 -2.41 -6.75 1.13
CA GLY A 48 -1.79 -7.78 0.30
C GLY A 48 -0.81 -7.22 -0.72
N HIS A 49 -0.17 -8.13 -1.45
CA HIS A 49 0.66 -7.75 -2.60
C HIS A 49 -0.24 -7.31 -3.75
N LEU A 50 0.20 -6.30 -4.50
CA LEU A 50 -0.40 -5.98 -5.78
C LEU A 50 0.14 -6.97 -6.82
N GLU A 51 -0.75 -7.53 -7.65
CA GLU A 51 -0.34 -8.51 -8.67
C GLU A 51 0.26 -7.82 -9.91
N PHE A 52 -0.26 -6.65 -10.28
CA PHE A 52 0.20 -5.85 -11.42
C PHE A 52 0.05 -4.36 -11.11
N TRP A 53 0.98 -3.52 -11.58
CA TRP A 53 0.89 -2.06 -11.50
C TRP A 53 1.59 -1.39 -12.67
N GLU A 54 1.06 -0.24 -13.09
CA GLU A 54 1.65 0.62 -14.10
C GLU A 54 1.78 2.05 -13.55
N TRP A 55 2.80 2.77 -14.02
CA TRP A 55 2.95 4.19 -13.71
C TRP A 55 2.02 4.98 -14.62
N VAL A 56 1.05 5.68 -14.05
CA VAL A 56 0.12 6.53 -14.80
C VAL A 56 0.38 7.99 -14.41
N PRO A 57 0.65 8.90 -15.37
CA PRO A 57 0.72 10.33 -15.09
C PRO A 57 -0.58 10.81 -14.45
N TRP A 58 -0.47 11.70 -13.46
CA TRP A 58 -1.65 12.19 -12.73
C TRP A 58 -2.66 12.94 -13.61
N GLU A 59 -2.18 13.57 -14.69
CA GLU A 59 -2.99 14.26 -15.70
C GLU A 59 -3.72 13.29 -16.65
N GLU A 60 -3.20 12.05 -16.79
CA GLU A 60 -3.77 10.99 -17.63
C GLU A 60 -4.49 9.93 -16.78
N PHE A 61 -5.02 10.35 -15.63
CA PHE A 61 -5.65 9.44 -14.68
C PHE A 61 -6.88 8.75 -15.28
N PRO A 62 -7.13 7.45 -14.98
CA PRO A 62 -8.26 6.74 -15.54
C PRO A 62 -9.60 7.43 -15.21
N PRO A 63 -10.60 7.34 -16.11
CA PRO A 63 -11.90 7.93 -15.89
C PRO A 63 -12.60 7.32 -14.67
N LEU A 64 -13.47 8.11 -14.03
CA LEU A 64 -14.05 7.82 -12.71
C LEU A 64 -14.82 6.49 -12.62
N ASP A 65 -15.33 5.99 -13.74
CA ASP A 65 -16.08 4.73 -13.86
C ASP A 65 -15.18 3.49 -13.83
N GLN A 66 -13.89 3.64 -14.18
CA GLN A 66 -12.89 2.58 -14.09
C GLN A 66 -12.23 2.50 -12.70
N LEU A 67 -12.47 3.50 -11.85
CA LEU A 67 -11.89 3.58 -10.51
C LEU A 67 -12.73 2.82 -9.49
N PHE A 68 -12.05 2.10 -8.60
CA PHE A 68 -12.69 1.58 -7.39
C PHE A 68 -13.22 2.73 -6.51
N TRP A 69 -14.32 2.49 -5.81
CA TRP A 69 -15.09 3.52 -5.11
C TRP A 69 -14.27 4.44 -4.21
N GLY A 70 -13.29 3.91 -3.46
CA GLY A 70 -12.45 4.75 -2.60
C GLY A 70 -11.67 5.82 -3.37
N LEU A 71 -10.99 5.40 -4.44
CA LEU A 71 -10.18 6.29 -5.28
C LEU A 71 -11.05 7.25 -6.09
N ARG A 72 -12.22 6.78 -6.55
CA ARG A 72 -13.25 7.62 -7.17
C ARG A 72 -13.70 8.75 -6.25
N CYS A 73 -14.05 8.41 -5.00
CA CYS A 73 -14.49 9.40 -4.01
C CYS A 73 -13.40 10.45 -3.72
N LEU A 74 -12.14 10.02 -3.59
CA LEU A 74 -11.01 10.94 -3.39
C LEU A 74 -10.85 11.89 -4.59
N LYS A 75 -10.82 11.37 -5.81
CA LYS A 75 -10.69 12.20 -7.02
C LYS A 75 -11.85 13.18 -7.17
N GLN A 76 -13.08 12.76 -6.86
CA GLN A 76 -14.27 13.64 -6.86
C GLN A 76 -14.21 14.75 -5.80
N GLN A 77 -13.53 14.51 -4.68
CA GLN A 77 -13.30 15.51 -3.64
C GLN A 77 -12.15 16.46 -3.97
N GLY A 78 -11.52 16.33 -5.14
CA GLY A 78 -10.39 17.16 -5.56
C GLY A 78 -9.07 16.80 -4.88
N TYR A 79 -8.97 15.60 -4.28
CA TYR A 79 -7.73 15.09 -3.71
C TYR A 79 -6.62 15.02 -4.77
N ASP A 80 -5.44 15.53 -4.46
CA ASP A 80 -4.24 15.45 -5.28
C ASP A 80 -3.03 15.11 -4.40
N PRO A 81 -2.47 13.88 -4.49
CA PRO A 81 -1.40 13.42 -3.61
C PRO A 81 -0.08 14.17 -3.82
N PHE A 82 0.06 14.94 -4.91
CA PHE A 82 1.26 15.73 -5.19
C PHE A 82 1.15 17.18 -4.72
N LYS A 83 -0.04 17.58 -4.24
CA LYS A 83 -0.30 18.90 -3.66
C LYS A 83 -0.49 18.86 -2.15
N GLU A 84 -0.72 17.69 -1.57
CA GLU A 84 -0.76 17.52 -0.13
C GLU A 84 0.65 17.48 0.49
N ASP A 85 0.81 18.20 1.60
CA ASP A 85 2.07 18.28 2.33
C ASP A 85 2.17 17.09 3.31
N LEU A 86 2.70 15.96 2.85
CA LEU A 86 2.81 14.70 3.61
C LEU A 86 3.94 14.70 4.66
N ASN A 87 4.44 15.88 5.06
CA ASN A 87 5.58 16.06 5.98
C ASN A 87 5.38 15.43 7.37
N HIS A 88 4.17 15.02 7.72
CA HIS A 88 3.85 14.35 8.97
C HIS A 88 4.02 12.82 8.92
N LEU A 89 4.20 12.23 7.73
CA LEU A 89 4.42 10.79 7.56
C LEU A 89 5.91 10.46 7.62
N VAL A 90 6.43 10.22 8.82
CA VAL A 90 7.78 9.67 9.00
C VAL A 90 7.74 8.18 8.67
N GLY A 91 8.22 7.80 7.48
CA GLY A 91 8.38 6.40 7.10
C GLY A 91 9.26 5.65 8.11
N TYR A 92 8.83 4.45 8.52
CA TYR A 92 9.59 3.60 9.44
C TYR A 92 10.96 3.23 8.84
N LYS A 93 12.05 3.55 9.54
CA LYS A 93 13.45 3.26 9.16
C LYS A 93 14.09 2.15 10.01
N GLY A 94 13.33 1.14 10.42
CA GLY A 94 13.89 0.05 11.21
C GLY A 94 14.71 -0.92 10.36
N ASN A 95 15.84 -1.38 10.91
CA ASN A 95 16.59 -2.50 10.35
C ASN A 95 15.82 -3.81 10.61
N HIS A 96 15.54 -4.54 9.54
CA HIS A 96 15.07 -5.92 9.63
C HIS A 96 16.27 -6.80 10.02
N LEU A 97 16.22 -7.38 11.23
CA LEU A 97 17.14 -8.44 11.66
C LEU A 97 16.78 -9.76 10.98
#